data_AF-A0A961HAZ5-F1
#
_entry.id   AF-A0A961HAZ5-F1
#
_cell.length_a   1.000
_cell.length_b   1.000
_cell.length_c   1.000
_cell.angle_alpha   90.00
_cell.angle_beta   90.00
_cell.angle_gamma   90.00
#
_symmetry.space_group_name_H-M   'P 1'
#
loop_
_entity.id
_entity.type
_entity.pdbx_description
1 polymer ?
#
loop_
_entity_poly.entity_id
_entity_poly.type
_entity_poly.pdbx_seq_one_letter_code
_entity_poly.pdbx_strand_id
1 'polypeptide(L)'
;MTAQAIDRPTPPPAPCTLDRHRPNSRVGWQYWSKVTEQWEWVTGTAVAHRGEQRLIEIRVDATGRTVWRPCGYIAAAPQELAW
;
A
#
# COMPACT_ATOMS: atom_id res chain seq x y z
N MET A 1 -45.04 -10.70 -12.33
CA MET A 1 -44.24 -9.46 -12.25
C MET A 1 -42.84 -9.85 -11.79
N THR A 2 -41.87 -9.87 -12.70
CA THR A 2 -40.51 -10.37 -12.42
C THR A 2 -39.66 -9.19 -11.99
N ALA A 3 -39.11 -9.22 -10.77
CA ALA A 3 -38.20 -8.19 -10.28
C ALA A 3 -36.92 -8.20 -11.12
N GLN A 4 -36.61 -7.07 -11.77
CA GLN A 4 -35.31 -6.88 -12.41
C GLN A 4 -34.24 -6.78 -11.33
N ALA A 5 -33.27 -7.69 -11.36
CA ALA A 5 -32.06 -7.55 -10.57
C ALA A 5 -31.33 -6.30 -11.07
N ILE A 6 -31.25 -5.29 -10.20
CA ILE A 6 -30.41 -4.12 -10.42
C ILE A 6 -28.97 -4.62 -10.37
N ASP A 7 -28.31 -4.62 -11.53
CA ASP A 7 -26.90 -4.93 -11.67
C ASP A 7 -26.11 -3.87 -10.90
N ARG A 8 -25.74 -4.18 -9.66
CA ARG A 8 -24.96 -3.26 -8.84
C ARG A 8 -23.55 -3.23 -9.44
N PRO A 9 -23.02 -2.07 -9.82
CA PRO A 9 -21.64 -1.99 -10.26
C PRO A 9 -20.77 -2.63 -9.19
N THR A 10 -19.92 -3.57 -9.61
CA THR A 10 -18.93 -4.19 -8.71
C THR A 10 -18.16 -3.05 -8.07
N PRO A 11 -18.09 -2.95 -6.73
CA PRO A 11 -17.32 -1.90 -6.08
C PRO A 11 -15.92 -1.91 -6.69
N PRO A 12 -15.34 -0.75 -7.03
CA PRO A 12 -13.96 -0.72 -7.50
C PRO A 12 -13.11 -1.52 -6.50
N PRO A 13 -12.16 -2.33 -6.99
CA PRO A 13 -11.30 -3.12 -6.11
C PRO A 13 -10.86 -2.22 -4.97
N ALA A 14 -11.25 -2.56 -3.74
CA ALA A 14 -10.87 -1.76 -2.59
C ALA A 14 -9.35 -1.54 -2.70
N PRO A 15 -8.80 -0.35 -2.39
CA PRO A 15 -7.37 -0.06 -2.62
C PRO A 15 -6.46 -1.16 -2.06
N CYS A 16 -6.93 -1.81 -1.00
CA CYS A 16 -6.64 -3.11 -0.41
C CYS A 16 -6.41 -4.35 -1.29
N THR A 17 -6.79 -4.36 -2.58
CA THR A 17 -6.76 -5.54 -3.47
C THR A 17 -5.75 -5.41 -4.61
N LEU A 18 -5.01 -4.30 -4.65
CA LEU A 18 -3.93 -4.10 -5.62
C LEU A 18 -2.81 -5.13 -5.37
N ASP A 19 -2.18 -5.63 -6.43
CA ASP A 19 -1.14 -6.67 -6.32
C ASP A 19 0.06 -6.24 -5.45
N ARG A 20 0.39 -4.94 -5.50
CA ARG A 20 1.41 -4.35 -4.62
C ARG A 20 1.09 -4.42 -3.13
N HIS A 21 -0.16 -4.75 -2.76
CA HIS A 21 -0.57 -4.91 -1.38
C HIS A 21 -0.56 -6.37 -0.88
N ARG A 22 -0.23 -7.32 -1.75
CA ARG A 22 -0.07 -8.72 -1.34
C ARG A 22 1.21 -8.90 -0.51
N PRO A 23 1.24 -9.86 0.43
CA PRO A 23 2.46 -10.21 1.13
C PRO A 23 3.62 -10.48 0.16
N ASN A 24 4.83 -10.07 0.55
CA ASN A 24 6.07 -10.12 -0.21
C ASN A 24 6.19 -9.15 -1.39
N SER A 25 5.15 -8.34 -1.69
CA SER A 25 5.25 -7.28 -2.70
C SER A 25 6.18 -6.16 -2.26
N ARG A 26 6.95 -5.62 -3.22
CA ARG A 26 7.80 -4.45 -3.03
C ARG A 26 6.98 -3.17 -3.11
N VAL A 27 7.08 -2.33 -2.09
CA VAL A 27 6.27 -1.12 -1.94
C VAL A 27 7.12 0.07 -1.57
N GLY A 28 6.61 1.26 -1.90
CA GLY A 28 7.23 2.52 -1.50
C GLY A 28 6.17 3.57 -1.13
N TRP A 29 6.57 4.51 -0.29
CA TRP A 29 5.79 5.70 0.04
C TRP A 29 6.70 6.89 0.32
N GLN A 30 6.15 8.08 0.23
CA GLN A 30 6.84 9.31 0.63
C GLN A 30 6.50 9.68 2.07
N TYR A 31 7.47 10.23 2.79
CA TYR A 31 7.23 10.90 4.06
C TYR A 31 7.97 12.22 4.10
N TRP A 32 7.42 13.19 4.84
CA TRP A 32 8.11 14.44 5.08
C TRP A 32 9.12 14.25 6.22
N SER A 33 10.40 14.40 5.92
CA SER A 33 11.47 14.35 6.91
C SER A 33 11.61 15.71 7.57
N LYS A 34 11.48 15.74 8.90
CA LYS A 34 11.71 16.96 9.70
C LYS A 34 13.19 17.31 9.85
N VAL A 35 14.10 16.39 9.52
CA VAL A 35 15.55 16.59 9.64
C VAL A 35 16.09 17.30 8.40
N THR A 36 15.65 16.85 7.22
CA THR A 36 16.09 17.39 5.93
C THR A 36 15.13 18.44 5.37
N GLU A 37 13.95 18.60 5.99
CA GLU A 37 12.85 19.46 5.51
C GLU A 37 12.46 19.17 4.06
N GLN A 38 12.44 17.89 3.68
CA GLN A 38 12.14 17.43 2.32
C GLN A 38 11.27 16.17 2.33
N TRP A 39 10.63 15.90 1.18
CA TRP A 39 9.98 14.62 0.93
C TRP A 39 11.02 13.56 0.63
N GLU A 40 11.02 12.49 1.42
CA GLU A 40 11.91 11.36 1.24
C GLU A 40 11.11 10.10 0.88
N TRP A 41 11.68 9.28 0.00
CA TRP A 41 11.13 7.97 -0.34
C TRP A 41 11.60 6.91 0.64
N VAL A 42 10.67 6.08 1.07
CA VAL A 42 10.95 4.89 1.87
C VAL A 42 10.41 3.68 1.14
N THR A 43 11.21 2.62 1.11
CA THR A 43 10.85 1.34 0.53
C THR A 43 10.74 0.25 1.58
N GLY A 44 10.01 -0.79 1.22
CA GLY A 44 9.87 -1.97 2.05
C GLY A 44 9.15 -3.10 1.35
N THR A 45 8.84 -4.12 2.13
CA THR A 45 8.09 -5.29 1.69
C THR A 45 6.77 -5.36 2.45
N ALA A 46 5.66 -5.48 1.72
CA ALA A 46 4.35 -5.73 2.32
C ALA A 46 4.36 -7.07 3.06
N VAL A 47 3.91 -7.07 4.32
CA VAL A 47 3.90 -8.25 5.19
C VAL A 47 2.47 -8.79 5.32
N ALA A 48 1.55 -7.90 5.65
CA ALA A 48 0.16 -8.22 5.89
C ALA A 48 -0.73 -7.03 5.53
N HIS A 49 -2.01 -7.30 5.41
CA HIS A 49 -3.00 -6.30 5.04
C HIS A 49 -4.22 -6.41 5.95
N ARG A 50 -4.70 -5.27 6.47
CA ARG A 50 -5.93 -5.15 7.25
C ARG A 50 -7.00 -4.47 6.41
N GLY A 51 -7.81 -5.28 5.72
CA GLY A 51 -8.80 -4.82 4.75
C GLY A 51 -9.84 -3.86 5.31
N GLU A 52 -10.39 -4.14 6.48
CA GLU A 52 -11.41 -3.30 7.11
C GLU A 52 -10.89 -1.90 7.45
N GLN A 53 -9.61 -1.80 7.81
CA GLN A 53 -8.96 -0.55 8.21
C GLN A 53 -8.22 0.15 7.07
N ARG A 54 -8.15 -0.47 5.88
CA ARG A 54 -7.36 0.00 4.73
C ARG A 54 -5.91 0.31 5.09
N LEU A 55 -5.32 -0.56 5.91
CA LEU A 55 -3.93 -0.45 6.33
C LEU A 55 -3.11 -1.62 5.81
N ILE A 56 -1.86 -1.32 5.49
CA ILE A 56 -0.87 -2.31 5.12
C ILE A 56 0.27 -2.31 6.13
N GLU A 57 0.71 -3.50 6.52
CA GLU A 57 1.92 -3.69 7.29
C GLU A 57 3.08 -3.82 6.31
N ILE A 58 4.12 -3.01 6.53
CA ILE A 58 5.32 -2.98 5.69
C ILE A 58 6.53 -3.18 6.57
N ARG A 59 7.39 -4.14 6.21
CA ARG A 59 8.74 -4.25 6.76
C ARG A 59 9.66 -3.30 5.99
N VAL A 60 10.18 -2.28 6.67
CA VAL A 60 11.03 -1.23 6.11
C VAL A 60 12.41 -1.77 5.81
N ASP A 61 12.96 -1.50 4.63
CA ASP A 61 14.28 -2.04 4.22
C ASP A 61 15.42 -1.56 5.12
N ALA A 62 15.49 -0.24 5.33
CA ALA A 62 16.61 0.39 6.04
C ALA A 62 16.71 -0.01 7.52
N THR A 63 15.62 -0.48 8.14
CA THR A 63 15.59 -0.74 9.59
C THR A 63 15.12 -2.14 9.97
N GLY A 64 14.52 -2.89 9.03
CA GLY A 64 13.88 -4.17 9.30
C GLY A 64 12.61 -4.09 10.16
N ARG A 65 12.21 -2.89 10.63
CA ARG A 65 11.03 -2.70 11.48
C ARG A 65 9.75 -2.73 10.65
N THR A 66 8.64 -3.15 11.27
CA THR A 66 7.32 -3.07 10.64
C THR A 66 6.61 -1.76 10.97
N VAL A 67 5.88 -1.23 9.99
CA VAL A 67 5.03 -0.04 10.12
C VAL A 67 3.69 -0.28 9.46
N TRP A 68 2.65 0.40 9.96
CA TRP A 68 1.33 0.41 9.34
C TRP A 68 1.15 1.68 8.51
N ARG A 69 0.69 1.54 7.27
CA ARG A 69 0.45 2.67 6.35
C ARG A 69 -0.91 2.56 5.67
N PRO A 70 -1.61 3.68 5.41
CA PRO A 70 -2.86 3.64 4.66
C PRO A 70 -2.61 3.25 3.21
N CYS A 71 -3.42 2.33 2.67
CA CYS A 71 -3.28 1.78 1.33
C CYS A 71 -3.21 2.85 0.21
N GLY A 72 -3.86 4.01 0.41
CA GLY A 72 -3.90 5.09 -0.59
C GLY A 72 -2.57 5.80 -0.82
N TYR A 73 -1.61 5.69 0.10
CA TYR A 73 -0.30 6.32 0.00
C TYR A 73 0.79 5.36 -0.46
N ILE A 74 0.43 4.12 -0.78
CA ILE A 74 1.36 3.07 -1.14
C ILE A 74 1.43 2.89 -2.65
N ALA A 75 2.61 3.11 -3.19
CA ALA A 75 2.97 2.82 -4.57
C ALA A 75 3.70 1.48 -4.66
N ALA A 76 3.75 0.91 -5.86
CA ALA A 76 4.73 -0.13 -6.13
C ALA A 76 6.11 0.51 -5.95
N ALA A 77 7.03 -0.18 -5.28
CA ALA A 77 8.39 0.36 -5.20
C ALA A 77 8.90 0.55 -6.64
N PRO A 78 9.52 1.69 -6.96
CA PRO A 78 10.21 1.83 -8.24
C PRO A 78 11.17 0.63 -8.37
N GLN A 79 11.10 -0.07 -9.50
CA GLN A 79 12.09 -1.10 -9.83
C GLN A 79 13.45 -0.39 -9.82
N GLU A 80 14.31 -0.78 -8.88
CA GLU A 80 15.71 -0.38 -8.77
C GLU A 80 15.97 1.11 -8.52
N LEU A 81 16.08 1.49 -7.25
CA LEU A 81 17.25 2.27 -6.80
C LEU A 81 18.33 1.25 -6.39
N ALA A 82 18.85 0.52 -7.38
CA ALA A 82 20.13 -0.16 -7.23
C ALA A 82 21.19 0.96 -7.30
N TRP A 83 21.64 1.41 -6.13
CA TRP A 83 22.86 2.21 -6.01
C TRP A 83 24.04 1.29 -5.81
#